data_AF-A0A227J270-F1
#
_entry.id   AF-A0A227J270-F1
#
_cell.length_a   1.000
_cell.length_b   1.000
_cell.length_c   1.000
_cell.angle_alpha   90.00
_cell.angle_beta   90.00
_cell.angle_gamma   90.00
#
_symmetry.space_group_name_H-M   'P 1'
#
loop_
_entity.id
_entity.type
_entity.pdbx_description
1 polymer ?
#
loop_
_entity_poly.entity_id
_entity_poly.type
_entity_poly.pdbx_seq_one_letter_code
_entity_poly.pdbx_strand_id
1 'polypeptide(L)'
;TLLTAVIGDSLTRKEHDSDKELRGQGLANMISGLFGALPGAGATMGTVTNIQVGARSPLSGVVRALVLALVVLVAGGLTEPIPMAVLAGIAV
;
A
#
# COMPACT_ATOMS: atom_id res chain seq x y z
N THR A 1 7.79 4.38 -5.30
CA THR A 1 7.39 3.35 -6.29
C THR A 1 8.59 2.65 -6.91
N LEU A 2 9.41 3.29 -7.76
CA LEU A 2 10.54 2.58 -8.39
C LEU A 2 11.61 2.12 -7.39
N LEU A 3 11.97 2.94 -6.39
CA LEU A 3 12.85 2.50 -5.30
C LEU A 3 12.30 1.26 -4.57
N THR A 4 10.99 1.25 -4.32
CA THR A 4 10.29 0.11 -3.70
C THR A 4 10.32 -1.12 -4.58
N ALA A 5 10.16 -0.96 -5.90
CA ALA A 5 10.22 -2.04 -6.86
C ALA A 5 11.63 -2.65 -6.92
N VAL A 6 12.68 -1.82 -6.95
CA VAL A 6 14.08 -2.28 -6.90
C VAL A 6 14.39 -3.06 -5.61
N ILE A 7 13.85 -2.62 -4.47
CA ILE A 7 13.97 -3.36 -3.20
C ILE A 7 13.23 -4.69 -3.28
N GLY A 8 12.01 -4.70 -3.82
CA GLY A 8 11.22 -5.92 -4.03
C GLY A 8 11.91 -6.93 -4.95
N ASP A 9 12.50 -6.45 -6.05
CA ASP A 9 13.28 -7.24 -7.00
C ASP A 9 14.49 -7.88 -6.33
N SER A 10 15.23 -7.11 -5.52
CA SER A 10 16.38 -7.60 -4.76
C SER A 10 16.01 -8.74 -3.80
N LEU A 11 14.83 -8.65 -3.16
CA LEU A 11 14.32 -9.65 -2.22
C LEU A 11 13.65 -10.87 -2.88
N THR A 12 13.16 -10.71 -4.11
CA THR A 12 12.43 -11.76 -4.85
C THR A 12 13.25 -12.41 -5.95
N ARG A 13 14.42 -11.87 -6.28
CA ARG A 13 15.28 -12.27 -7.40
C ARG A 13 14.52 -12.28 -8.74
N LYS A 14 13.66 -11.28 -8.93
CA LYS A 14 12.89 -11.02 -10.15
C LYS A 14 13.14 -9.58 -10.59
N GLU A 15 12.78 -9.28 -11.83
CA GLU A 15 12.80 -7.91 -12.35
C GLU A 15 11.36 -7.40 -12.55
N HIS A 16 11.14 -6.16 -12.16
CA HIS A 16 9.93 -5.42 -12.51
C HIS A 16 10.09 -4.72 -13.87
N ASP A 17 8.96 -4.43 -14.50
CA ASP A 17 8.89 -3.51 -15.64
C ASP A 17 8.53 -2.11 -15.10
N SER A 18 9.48 -1.17 -15.21
CA SER A 18 9.31 0.20 -14.73
C SER A 18 8.19 0.96 -15.44
N ASP A 19 8.00 0.77 -16.75
CA ASP A 19 6.94 1.43 -17.50
C ASP A 19 5.57 0.89 -17.09
N LYS A 20 5.47 -0.42 -16.89
CA LYS A 20 4.25 -1.06 -16.38
C LYS A 20 3.91 -0.56 -14.98
N GLU A 21 4.89 -0.42 -14.10
CA GLU A 21 4.70 0.07 -12.74
C GLU A 21 4.25 1.55 -12.73
N LEU A 22 4.86 2.39 -13.57
CA LEU A 22 4.49 3.80 -13.69
C LEU A 22 3.08 4.00 -14.26
N ARG A 23 2.72 3.25 -15.33
CA ARG A 23 1.36 3.28 -15.88
C ARG A 23 0.33 2.79 -14.87
N GLY A 24 0.65 1.71 -14.15
CA GLY A 24 -0.20 1.17 -13.09
C GLY A 24 -0.43 2.17 -11.96
N GLN A 25 0.63 2.80 -11.45
CA GLN A 25 0.54 3.81 -10.39
C GLN A 25 -0.19 5.07 -10.86
N GLY A 26 0.03 5.52 -12.10
CA GLY A 26 -0.67 6.65 -12.70
C GLY A 26 -2.18 6.40 -12.77
N LEU A 27 -2.58 5.22 -13.26
CA LEU A 27 -3.98 4.80 -13.28
C LEU A 27 -4.58 4.72 -11.87
N ALA A 28 -3.87 4.11 -10.93
CA ALA A 28 -4.31 4.00 -9.54
C ALA A 28 -4.54 5.38 -8.90
N ASN A 29 -3.66 6.35 -9.17
CA ASN A 29 -3.79 7.71 -8.65
C ASN A 29 -4.92 8.50 -9.33
N MET A 30 -5.15 8.31 -10.64
CA MET A 30 -6.32 8.90 -11.32
C MET A 30 -7.64 8.40 -10.72
N ILE A 31 -7.75 7.09 -10.51
CA ILE A 31 -8.93 6.49 -9.85
C ILE A 31 -9.05 7.01 -8.41
N SER A 32 -7.95 7.03 -7.65
CA SER A 32 -7.94 7.53 -6.27
C SER A 32 -8.46 8.97 -6.19
N GLY A 33 -7.98 9.86 -7.07
CA GLY A 33 -8.43 11.24 -7.14
C GLY A 33 -9.93 11.38 -7.44
N LEU A 34 -10.48 10.51 -8.30
CA LEU A 34 -11.92 10.49 -8.61
C LEU A 34 -12.78 10.17 -7.38
N PHE A 35 -12.27 9.36 -6.45
CA PHE A 35 -12.95 9.01 -5.19
C PHE A 35 -12.54 9.92 -4.02
N GLY A 36 -11.81 11.01 -4.26
CA GLY A 36 -11.35 11.93 -3.21
C GLY A 36 -10.24 11.38 -2.31
N ALA A 37 -9.56 10.31 -2.72
CA ALA A 37 -8.45 9.72 -1.99
C ALA A 37 -7.13 10.45 -2.27
N LEU A 38 -6.20 10.36 -1.30
CA LEU A 38 -4.87 10.95 -1.40
C LEU A 38 -4.01 10.22 -2.46
N PRO A 39 -3.05 10.92 -3.09
CA PRO A 39 -2.13 10.29 -4.04
C PRO A 39 -1.29 9.21 -3.36
N GLY A 40 -1.21 8.04 -4.00
CA GLY A 40 -0.46 6.89 -3.51
C GLY A 40 0.91 6.73 -4.19
N ALA A 41 1.75 5.92 -3.54
CA ALA A 41 3.02 5.43 -4.07
C ALA A 41 3.32 4.03 -3.49
N GLY A 42 4.28 3.33 -4.10
CA GLY A 42 4.78 2.06 -3.59
C GLY A 42 5.27 2.18 -2.14
N ALA A 43 4.72 1.38 -1.23
CA ALA A 43 5.01 1.43 0.20
C ALA A 43 6.18 0.48 0.56
N THR A 44 7.40 1.01 0.64
CA THR A 44 8.62 0.22 0.84
C THR A 44 8.54 -0.72 2.04
N MET A 45 8.22 -0.21 3.23
CA MET A 45 8.14 -1.03 4.44
C MET A 45 7.09 -2.15 4.32
N GLY A 46 5.91 -1.81 3.79
CA GLY A 46 4.84 -2.79 3.59
C GLY A 46 5.22 -3.88 2.58
N THR A 47 5.90 -3.52 1.49
CA THR A 47 6.39 -4.48 0.48
C THR A 47 7.44 -5.42 1.07
N VAL A 48 8.40 -4.88 1.82
CA VAL A 48 9.46 -5.69 2.47
C VAL A 48 8.86 -6.68 3.46
N THR A 49 8.01 -6.22 4.37
CA THR A 49 7.35 -7.11 5.35
C THR A 49 6.51 -8.18 4.65
N ASN A 50 5.76 -7.80 3.62
CA ASN A 50 4.93 -8.73 2.86
C ASN A 50 5.76 -9.84 2.17
N ILE A 51 6.92 -9.49 1.60
CA ILE A 51 7.83 -10.47 0.99
C ILE A 51 8.49 -11.36 2.06
N GLN A 52 8.86 -10.79 3.21
CA GLN A 52 9.49 -11.53 4.32
C GLN A 52 8.56 -12.59 4.92
N VAL A 53 7.25 -12.32 4.99
CA VAL A 53 6.25 -13.32 5.41
C VAL A 53 5.88 -14.32 4.30
N GLY A 54 6.59 -14.30 3.17
CA GLY A 54 6.48 -15.31 2.11
C GLY A 54 5.58 -14.94 0.94
N ALA A 55 5.09 -13.71 0.82
CA ALA A 55 4.26 -13.33 -0.32
C ALA A 55 5.08 -13.32 -1.63
N ARG A 56 4.58 -14.02 -2.66
CA ARG A 56 5.22 -14.14 -3.99
C ARG A 56 4.30 -13.83 -5.17
N SER A 57 3.07 -13.41 -4.90
CA SER A 57 2.00 -13.18 -5.89
C SER A 57 1.38 -11.80 -5.69
N PRO A 58 0.95 -11.11 -6.77
CA PRO A 58 0.23 -9.83 -6.68
C PRO A 58 -1.07 -9.92 -5.87
N LEU A 59 -1.62 -11.12 -5.68
CA LEU A 59 -2.80 -11.37 -4.86
C LEU A 59 -2.64 -10.87 -3.42
N SER A 60 -1.43 -10.86 -2.86
CA SER A 60 -1.21 -10.33 -1.49
C SER A 60 -1.58 -8.86 -1.37
N GLY A 61 -1.35 -8.06 -2.43
CA GLY A 61 -1.73 -6.65 -2.47
C GLY A 61 -3.24 -6.47 -2.52
N VAL A 62 -3.93 -7.30 -3.31
CA VAL A 62 -5.41 -7.32 -3.39
C VAL A 62 -6.02 -7.69 -2.05
N VAL A 63 -5.52 -8.74 -1.40
CA VAL A 63 -5.96 -9.16 -0.06
C VAL A 63 -5.76 -8.03 0.94
N ARG A 64 -4.59 -7.36 0.94
CA ARG A 64 -4.33 -6.20 1.81
C ARG A 64 -5.35 -5.08 1.61
N ALA A 65 -5.71 -4.76 0.36
CA ALA A 65 -6.71 -3.74 0.05
C ALA A 65 -8.12 -4.15 0.53
N LEU A 66 -8.51 -5.41 0.34
CA LEU A 66 -9.80 -5.93 0.79
C LEU A 66 -9.91 -5.95 2.32
N VAL A 67 -8.85 -6.38 3.01
CA VAL A 67 -8.79 -6.35 4.48
C VAL A 67 -8.92 -4.92 4.98
N LEU A 68 -8.19 -3.97 4.39
CA LEU A 68 -8.30 -2.57 4.77
C LEU A 68 -9.72 -2.02 4.54
N ALA A 69 -10.34 -2.33 3.39
CA ALA A 69 -11.71 -1.92 3.10
C ALA A 69 -12.70 -2.49 4.12
N LEU A 70 -12.59 -3.78 4.47
CA LEU A 70 -13.43 -4.41 5.48
C LEU A 70 -13.27 -3.76 6.85
N VAL A 71 -12.03 -3.50 7.28
CA VAL A 71 -11.74 -2.84 8.55
C VAL A 71 -12.37 -1.45 8.59
N VAL A 72 -12.21 -0.65 7.53
CA VAL A 72 -12.80 0.69 7.47
C VAL A 72 -14.32 0.65 7.55
N LEU A 73 -14.97 -0.28 6.83
CA LEU A 73 -16.42 -0.40 6.79
C LEU A 73 -17.02 -0.91 8.11
N VAL A 74 -16.34 -1.82 8.81
CA VAL A 74 -16.85 -2.44 10.05
C VAL A 74 -16.42 -1.67 11.29
N ALA A 75 -15.16 -1.25 11.36
CA ALA A 75 -14.55 -0.63 12.53
C ALA A 75 -14.58 0.90 12.52
N GLY A 76 -15.28 1.54 11.56
CA GLY A 76 -15.35 3.00 11.45
C GLY A 76 -15.75 3.70 12.76
N GLY A 77 -16.75 3.17 13.49
CA GLY A 77 -17.17 3.72 14.79
C GLY A 77 -16.13 3.58 15.91
N LEU A 78 -15.16 2.67 15.79
CA LEU A 78 -14.06 2.55 16.75
C LEU A 78 -12.97 3.61 16.53
N THR A 79 -13.00 4.33 15.41
CA THR A 79 -11.98 5.34 15.08
C THR A 79 -12.25 6.72 15.66
N GLU A 80 -13.51 7.03 15.97
CA GLU A 80 -13.93 8.31 16.55
C GLU A 80 -13.22 8.68 17.87
N PRO A 81 -13.02 7.77 18.83
CA PRO A 81 -12.35 8.10 20.09
C PRO A 81 -10.81 8.13 20.01
N ILE A 82 -10.20 7.91 18.83
CA ILE A 82 -8.73 7.86 18.72
C ILE A 82 -8.15 9.27 18.94
N PRO A 83 -7.32 9.49 19.99
CA PRO A 83 -6.76 10.81 20.24
C PRO A 83 -5.79 11.21 19.13
N MET A 84 -5.89 12.45 18.65
CA MET A 84 -4.96 13.00 17.65
C MET A 84 -3.50 12.96 18.10
N ALA A 85 -3.24 13.02 19.41
CA ALA A 85 -1.89 12.89 19.96
C ALA A 85 -1.26 11.51 19.67
N VAL A 86 -2.06 10.43 19.66
CA VAL A 86 -1.57 9.08 19.32
C VAL A 86 -1.23 9.01 17.84
N LEU A 87 -2.09 9.56 16.97
CA LEU A 87 -1.85 9.61 15.53
C LEU A 87 -0.62 10.46 15.18
N ALA A 88 -0.45 11.60 15.86
CA ALA A 88 0.75 12.43 15.72
C ALA A 88 2.02 11.69 16.15
N GLY A 89 1.95 10.92 17.24
CA GLY A 89 3.07 10.08 17.69
C GLY A 89 3.48 9.00 16.68
N ILE A 90 2.53 8.44 15.92
CA ILE A 90 2.82 7.46 14.85
C ILE A 90 3.41 8.15 13.60
N ALA A 91 3.09 9.42 13.39
CA ALA A 91 3.56 10.18 12.23
C ALA A 91 5.02 10.69 12.37
N VAL A 92 5.56 10.73 13.59
CA VAL A 92 6.96 11.09 13.91
C VAL A 92 7.89 9.90 13.69
#